data_AF-A0A565BH61-F1
#
_entry.id   AF-A0A565BH61-F1
#
_cell.length_a   1.000
_cell.length_b   1.000
_cell.length_c   1.000
_cell.angle_alpha   90.00
_cell.angle_beta   90.00
_cell.angle_gamma   90.00
#
_symmetry.space_group_name_H-M   'P 1'
#
loop_
_entity.id
_entity.type
_entity.pdbx_description
1 polymer ?
#
loop_
_entity_poly.entity_id
_entity_poly.type
_entity_poly.pdbx_seq_one_letter_code
_entity_poly.pdbx_strand_id
1 'polypeptide(L)'
;MRALVAARPLFSDLPSFVRSWLPPSSFRAFASASSPSDLDLRNQSRGGLPRFFSDDLPSRKARSEFWHMAKVLRMKTDDRVELFNGKGGLVEGCIQSIDKTGVDFIAQEDQKVILPQGMQWQVFAAFGTLKGGRADWLIEKCTELGASSVTPLLTERSSIISENRVDRLERVSFAAAKQCQRLHQMVLSPPIKFSTLLDHISKSKLCLVATAEATPLLNAVNSSAKESSGLLIVGPEGDFTKKEVELMLEAGGTAVGLGPHRLRVETATIALLATLVMWSDSQEMI
;
A
#
# COMPACT_ATOMS: atom_id res chain seq x y z
N MET A 1 5.58 -31.06 67.16
CA MET A 1 4.64 -31.91 66.41
C MET A 1 4.81 -31.58 64.93
N ARG A 2 5.14 -32.61 64.15
CA ARG A 2 5.53 -32.74 62.73
C ARG A 2 5.43 -31.53 61.76
N ALA A 3 6.51 -31.40 60.98
CA ALA A 3 6.64 -30.63 59.74
C ALA A 3 5.69 -31.12 58.63
N LEU A 4 5.29 -30.20 57.76
CA LEU A 4 4.78 -30.50 56.42
C LEU A 4 5.45 -29.57 55.40
N VAL A 5 6.16 -30.20 54.47
CA VAL A 5 6.82 -29.65 53.28
C VAL A 5 5.99 -30.05 52.05
N ALA A 6 6.09 -29.23 51.00
CA ALA A 6 5.61 -29.43 49.61
C ALA A 6 4.10 -29.16 49.36
N ALA A 7 3.68 -28.53 48.26
CA ALA A 7 4.09 -28.82 46.89
C ALA A 7 4.14 -27.60 45.95
N ARG A 8 5.16 -27.59 45.07
CA ARG A 8 5.17 -26.87 43.79
C ARG A 8 4.33 -27.68 42.79
N PRO A 9 3.51 -27.05 41.92
CA PRO A 9 2.84 -27.78 40.86
C PRO A 9 3.86 -28.23 39.80
N LEU A 10 3.84 -29.53 39.51
CA LEU A 10 4.57 -30.17 38.43
C LEU A 10 3.98 -29.73 37.07
N PHE A 11 4.80 -29.07 36.26
CA PHE A 11 4.61 -29.04 34.80
C PHE A 11 5.08 -30.39 34.25
N SER A 12 4.17 -31.36 34.18
CA SER A 12 4.39 -32.60 33.44
C SER A 12 3.03 -33.12 32.99
N ASP A 13 2.58 -32.64 31.83
CA ASP A 13 1.64 -33.33 30.93
C ASP A 13 1.44 -32.45 29.68
N LEU A 14 2.45 -32.45 28.81
CA LEU A 14 2.29 -32.03 27.42
C LEU A 14 2.76 -33.19 26.54
N PRO A 15 1.91 -33.71 25.63
CA PRO A 15 2.30 -34.77 24.73
C PRO A 15 3.42 -34.30 23.80
N SER A 16 4.48 -35.09 23.74
CA SER A 16 5.66 -34.93 22.90
C SER A 16 5.30 -34.96 21.42
N PHE A 17 5.08 -33.79 20.81
CA PHE A 17 5.13 -33.67 19.36
C PHE A 17 6.59 -33.53 18.91
N VAL A 18 7.17 -34.68 18.55
CA VAL A 18 8.41 -34.76 17.78
C VAL A 18 8.15 -34.06 16.43
N ARG A 19 8.60 -32.81 16.28
CA ARG A 19 8.71 -32.19 14.95
C ARG A 19 9.97 -32.73 14.30
N SER A 20 9.79 -33.72 13.42
CA SER A 20 10.79 -34.08 12.43
C SER A 20 11.12 -32.87 11.57
N TRP A 21 12.37 -32.42 11.62
CA TRP A 21 12.90 -31.45 10.68
C TRP A 21 13.03 -32.12 9.31
N LEU A 22 12.05 -31.88 8.44
CA LEU A 22 12.19 -32.14 7.01
C LEU A 22 13.19 -31.12 6.44
N PRO A 23 14.15 -31.53 5.57
CA PRO A 23 15.03 -30.59 4.90
C PRO A 23 14.20 -29.68 3.97
N PRO A 24 14.70 -28.47 3.63
CA PRO A 24 13.94 -27.54 2.80
C PRO A 24 13.75 -28.16 1.41
N SER A 25 12.55 -28.67 1.17
CA SER A 25 12.13 -29.09 -0.17
C SER A 25 12.11 -27.85 -1.05
N SER A 26 12.84 -27.95 -2.15
CA SER A 26 12.88 -26.97 -3.22
C SER A 26 11.48 -26.50 -3.61
N PHE A 27 11.16 -25.23 -3.33
CA PHE A 27 10.05 -24.54 -3.96
C PHE A 27 10.36 -24.40 -5.46
N ARG A 28 9.99 -25.42 -6.23
CA ARG A 28 9.76 -25.31 -7.67
C ARG A 28 8.37 -25.87 -7.95
N ALA A 29 7.38 -25.05 -7.67
CA ALA A 29 6.06 -25.18 -8.26
C ALA A 29 5.86 -23.92 -9.11
N PHE A 30 6.42 -23.91 -10.32
CA PHE A 30 5.98 -22.97 -11.34
C PHE A 30 4.75 -23.61 -11.98
N ALA A 31 3.59 -23.01 -11.69
CA ALA A 31 2.34 -23.36 -12.35
C ALA A 31 2.54 -23.16 -13.86
N SER A 32 2.12 -24.14 -14.65
CA SER A 32 1.93 -23.97 -16.09
C SER A 32 0.79 -22.96 -16.29
N ALA A 33 1.12 -21.69 -16.41
CA ALA A 33 0.14 -20.64 -16.64
C ALA A 33 -0.30 -20.64 -18.10
N SER A 34 -1.56 -21.03 -18.34
CA SER A 34 -2.36 -20.57 -19.47
C SER A 34 -2.42 -19.05 -19.49
N SER A 35 -2.67 -18.44 -20.65
CA SER A 35 -2.82 -16.99 -20.82
C SER A 35 -3.71 -16.41 -19.71
N PRO A 36 -3.21 -15.45 -18.90
CA PRO A 36 -3.95 -14.96 -17.74
C PRO A 36 -5.21 -14.22 -18.18
N SER A 37 -6.32 -14.49 -17.50
CA SER A 37 -7.56 -13.73 -17.65
C SER A 37 -7.40 -12.34 -17.02
N ASP A 38 -8.24 -11.35 -17.39
CA ASP A 38 -8.25 -10.02 -16.75
C ASP A 38 -8.41 -10.08 -15.22
N LEU A 39 -9.00 -11.17 -14.70
CA LEU A 39 -9.15 -11.45 -13.27
C LEU A 39 -7.83 -11.88 -12.60
N ASP A 40 -6.93 -12.56 -13.32
CA ASP A 40 -5.62 -12.96 -12.79
C ASP A 40 -4.67 -11.76 -12.64
N LEU A 41 -4.86 -10.72 -13.47
CA LEU A 41 -4.17 -9.44 -13.32
C LEU A 41 -4.64 -8.64 -12.08
N ARG A 42 -5.84 -8.93 -11.55
CA ARG A 42 -6.39 -8.24 -10.35
C ARG A 42 -5.72 -8.69 -9.06
N ASN A 43 -5.30 -9.95 -8.98
CA ASN A 43 -4.85 -10.53 -7.72
C ASN A 43 -3.32 -10.64 -7.62
N GLN A 44 -2.70 -9.54 -7.21
CA GLN A 44 -1.25 -9.46 -6.96
C GLN A 44 -0.79 -10.30 -5.75
N SER A 45 -1.73 -10.82 -4.94
CA SER A 45 -1.43 -11.63 -3.75
C SER A 45 -1.32 -13.14 -4.03
N ARG A 46 -1.62 -13.60 -5.25
CA ARG A 46 -1.62 -15.03 -5.61
C ARG A 46 -0.74 -15.33 -6.83
N GLY A 47 0.52 -15.71 -6.58
CA GLY A 47 1.28 -16.65 -7.43
C GLY A 47 1.45 -16.32 -8.92
N GLY A 48 1.55 -15.04 -9.30
CA GLY A 48 1.92 -14.64 -10.65
C GLY A 48 3.41 -14.84 -10.97
N LEU A 49 3.81 -14.52 -12.21
CA LEU A 49 5.22 -14.48 -12.59
C LEU A 49 5.97 -13.45 -11.72
N PRO A 50 7.24 -13.70 -11.38
CA PRO A 50 8.07 -12.70 -10.72
C PRO A 50 8.10 -11.40 -11.54
N ARG A 51 7.72 -10.30 -10.90
CA ARG A 51 7.58 -8.99 -11.55
C ARG A 51 8.68 -8.03 -11.09
N PHE A 52 9.31 -7.33 -12.04
CA PHE A 52 10.43 -6.41 -11.80
C PHE A 52 10.22 -5.06 -12.48
N PHE A 53 10.71 -4.01 -11.85
CA PHE A 53 10.57 -2.67 -12.37
C PHE A 53 11.56 -2.39 -13.52
N SER A 54 11.11 -1.71 -14.57
CA SER A 54 11.93 -1.20 -15.68
C SER A 54 11.39 0.16 -16.14
N ASP A 55 12.28 1.16 -16.25
CA ASP A 55 11.91 2.51 -16.69
C ASP A 55 11.42 2.56 -18.15
N ASP A 56 12.02 1.72 -19.00
CA ASP A 56 11.69 1.60 -20.41
C ASP A 56 10.98 0.27 -20.70
N LEU A 57 9.91 0.31 -21.48
CA LEU A 57 9.21 -0.86 -22.00
C LEU A 57 9.00 -0.71 -23.53
N PRO A 58 9.30 -1.74 -24.36
CA PRO A 58 9.95 -3.00 -23.99
C PRO A 58 11.47 -2.79 -23.80
N SER A 59 11.97 -2.98 -22.58
CA SER A 59 13.42 -2.97 -22.34
C SER A 59 14.03 -4.30 -22.77
N ARG A 60 15.10 -4.24 -23.57
CA ARG A 60 15.91 -5.43 -23.88
C ARG A 60 16.84 -5.83 -22.72
N LYS A 61 17.03 -4.96 -21.71
CA LYS A 61 18.01 -5.18 -20.63
C LYS A 61 17.55 -4.57 -19.30
N ALA A 62 17.24 -5.42 -18.33
CA ALA A 62 16.87 -5.01 -16.98
C ALA A 62 18.14 -4.86 -16.11
N ARG A 63 18.71 -3.66 -16.05
CA ARG A 63 19.96 -3.39 -15.30
C ARG A 63 19.73 -3.15 -13.81
N SER A 64 18.69 -2.39 -13.45
CA SER A 64 18.43 -1.95 -12.07
C SER A 64 17.99 -3.08 -11.14
N GLU A 65 17.32 -4.10 -11.67
CA GLU A 65 16.78 -5.23 -10.89
C GLU A 65 17.64 -6.51 -10.98
N PHE A 66 18.77 -6.46 -11.68
CA PHE A 66 19.67 -7.61 -11.89
C PHE A 66 20.04 -8.35 -10.61
N TRP A 67 20.41 -7.62 -9.56
CA TRP A 67 20.86 -8.24 -8.31
C TRP A 67 19.71 -9.00 -7.63
N HIS A 68 18.50 -8.44 -7.67
CA HIS A 68 17.31 -9.07 -7.11
C HIS A 68 16.94 -10.34 -7.89
N MET A 69 16.94 -10.27 -9.22
CA MET A 69 16.65 -11.42 -10.11
C MET A 69 17.69 -12.54 -9.95
N ALA A 70 18.98 -12.24 -10.14
CA ALA A 70 20.02 -13.26 -10.26
C ALA A 70 20.59 -13.73 -8.91
N LYS A 71 20.64 -12.88 -7.88
CA LYS A 71 21.28 -13.21 -6.59
C LYS A 71 20.28 -13.59 -5.51
N VAL A 72 19.19 -12.84 -5.38
CA VAL A 72 18.19 -13.07 -4.34
C VAL A 72 17.24 -14.19 -4.76
N LEU A 73 16.58 -14.02 -5.90
CA LEU A 73 15.61 -15.00 -6.42
C LEU A 73 16.27 -16.14 -7.19
N ARG A 74 17.56 -16.00 -7.52
CA ARG A 74 18.38 -17.03 -8.19
C ARG A 74 17.77 -17.54 -9.49
N MET A 75 17.17 -16.61 -10.24
CA MET A 75 16.57 -16.89 -11.54
C MET A 75 17.63 -17.33 -12.55
N LYS A 76 17.20 -18.08 -13.57
CA LYS A 76 18.03 -18.67 -14.62
C LYS A 76 17.53 -18.24 -15.99
N THR A 77 18.37 -18.51 -17.00
CA THR A 77 17.95 -18.47 -18.40
C THR A 77 16.67 -19.29 -18.60
N ASP A 78 15.79 -18.78 -19.46
CA ASP A 78 14.46 -19.29 -19.79
C ASP A 78 13.39 -19.16 -18.69
N ASP A 79 13.73 -18.65 -17.50
CA ASP A 79 12.70 -18.31 -16.49
C ASP A 79 11.83 -17.15 -17.00
N ARG A 80 10.51 -17.30 -16.87
CA ARG A 80 9.51 -16.27 -17.23
C ARG A 80 9.42 -15.20 -16.15
N VAL A 81 9.35 -13.94 -16.58
CA VAL A 81 9.22 -12.76 -15.72
C VAL A 81 8.31 -11.71 -16.37
N GLU A 82 7.79 -10.83 -15.53
CA GLU A 82 7.10 -9.62 -15.97
C GLU A 82 7.96 -8.39 -15.69
N LEU A 83 8.01 -7.44 -16.64
CA LEU A 83 8.55 -6.11 -16.41
C LEU A 83 7.41 -5.09 -16.38
N PHE A 84 7.43 -4.20 -15.39
CA PHE A 84 6.46 -3.10 -15.26
C PHE A 84 7.16 -1.75 -15.09
N ASN A 85 6.49 -0.67 -15.51
CA ASN A 85 7.08 0.68 -15.50
C ASN A 85 6.46 1.63 -14.46
N GLY A 86 5.57 1.13 -13.59
CA GLY A 86 4.89 1.96 -12.59
C GLY A 86 3.85 2.93 -13.16
N LYS A 87 3.55 2.86 -14.47
CA LYS A 87 2.57 3.68 -15.18
C LYS A 87 1.46 2.83 -15.84
N GLY A 88 1.29 1.59 -15.37
CA GLY A 88 0.37 0.61 -15.94
C GLY A 88 0.94 -0.22 -17.09
N GLY A 89 2.14 0.09 -17.58
CA GLY A 89 2.82 -0.72 -18.58
C GLY A 89 3.28 -2.04 -17.97
N LEU A 90 2.97 -3.14 -18.66
CA LEU A 90 3.36 -4.49 -18.29
C LEU A 90 3.80 -5.23 -19.56
N VAL A 91 4.93 -5.93 -19.49
CA VAL A 91 5.37 -6.84 -20.55
C VAL A 91 5.81 -8.16 -19.95
N GLU A 92 5.43 -9.25 -20.60
CA GLU A 92 5.84 -10.59 -20.21
C GLU A 92 6.97 -11.08 -21.13
N GLY A 93 7.89 -11.86 -20.57
CA GLY A 93 8.95 -12.46 -21.36
C GLY A 93 9.85 -13.39 -20.56
N CYS A 94 10.98 -13.74 -21.15
CA CYS A 94 11.96 -14.67 -20.57
C CYS A 94 13.33 -14.04 -20.41
N ILE A 95 14.07 -14.55 -19.42
CA ILE A 95 15.49 -14.26 -19.26
C ILE A 95 16.28 -14.94 -20.38
N GLN A 96 16.93 -14.17 -21.25
CA GLN A 96 17.78 -14.70 -22.32
C GLN A 96 19.18 -15.04 -21.83
N SER A 97 19.78 -14.12 -21.07
CA SER A 97 21.13 -14.28 -20.54
C SER A 97 21.28 -13.54 -19.22
N ILE A 98 22.15 -14.08 -18.37
CA ILE A 98 22.55 -13.47 -17.11
C ILE A 98 24.07 -13.37 -17.14
N ASP A 99 24.59 -12.15 -17.12
CA ASP A 99 26.03 -11.89 -17.10
C ASP A 99 26.41 -10.96 -15.93
N LYS A 100 27.65 -10.50 -15.87
CA LYS A 100 28.10 -9.57 -14.81
C LYS A 100 27.54 -8.15 -14.97
N THR A 101 26.95 -7.83 -16.12
CA THR A 101 26.48 -6.50 -16.52
C THR A 101 24.96 -6.34 -16.43
N GLY A 102 24.21 -7.44 -16.31
CA GLY A 102 22.76 -7.41 -16.13
C GLY A 102 22.04 -8.70 -16.52
N VAL A 103 20.72 -8.61 -16.57
CA VAL A 103 19.83 -9.63 -17.16
C VAL A 103 19.35 -9.11 -18.51
N ASP A 104 19.56 -9.90 -19.56
CA ASP A 104 18.97 -9.62 -20.88
C ASP A 104 17.59 -10.29 -20.94
N PHE A 105 16.62 -9.54 -21.43
CA PHE A 105 15.21 -9.92 -21.44
C PHE A 105 14.68 -9.91 -22.86
N ILE A 106 13.95 -10.98 -23.22
CA ILE A 106 13.19 -11.04 -24.46
C ILE A 106 11.72 -10.98 -24.11
N ALA A 107 11.05 -9.92 -24.57
CA ALA A 107 9.59 -9.83 -24.55
C ALA A 107 8.99 -10.94 -25.43
N GLN A 108 8.05 -11.70 -24.88
CA GLN A 108 7.31 -12.73 -25.61
C GLN A 108 6.02 -12.17 -26.24
N GLU A 109 5.51 -11.08 -25.68
CA GLU A 109 4.30 -10.40 -26.14
C GLU A 109 4.56 -8.89 -26.22
N ASP A 110 3.68 -8.17 -26.93
CA ASP A 110 3.66 -6.71 -26.92
C ASP A 110 3.30 -6.17 -25.52
N GLN A 111 3.79 -4.96 -25.22
CA GLN A 111 3.47 -4.29 -23.97
C GLN A 111 1.96 -4.10 -23.82
N LYS A 112 1.42 -4.53 -22.69
CA LYS A 112 0.06 -4.25 -22.25
C LYS A 112 0.03 -2.95 -21.45
N VAL A 113 -1.05 -2.18 -21.60
CA VAL A 113 -1.34 -1.00 -20.76
C VAL A 113 -2.54 -1.32 -19.91
N ILE A 114 -2.30 -1.56 -18.62
CA ILE A 114 -3.32 -1.87 -17.64
C ILE A 114 -3.72 -0.57 -16.95
N LEU A 115 -5.00 -0.21 -17.03
CA LEU A 115 -5.52 0.98 -16.34
C LEU A 115 -5.69 0.71 -14.82
N PRO A 116 -5.62 1.74 -13.96
CA PRO A 116 -6.00 1.59 -12.56
C PRO A 116 -7.43 1.06 -12.48
N GLN A 117 -7.63 -0.01 -11.73
CA GLN A 117 -8.94 -0.61 -11.51
C GLN A 117 -9.46 -0.21 -10.13
N GLY A 118 -10.79 -0.14 -10.05
CA GLY A 118 -11.53 0.19 -8.85
C GLY A 118 -11.39 1.62 -8.33
N MET A 119 -11.91 1.84 -7.13
CA MET A 119 -12.01 3.16 -6.53
C MET A 119 -10.65 3.77 -6.19
N GLN A 120 -10.40 4.98 -6.69
CA GLN A 120 -9.15 5.69 -6.50
C GLN A 120 -9.17 6.56 -5.22
N TRP A 121 -8.47 6.11 -4.18
CA TRP A 121 -8.40 6.79 -2.89
C TRP A 121 -7.25 7.80 -2.84
N GLN A 122 -7.59 9.07 -2.62
CA GLN A 122 -6.63 10.16 -2.44
C GLN A 122 -6.53 10.53 -0.97
N VAL A 123 -5.32 10.45 -0.42
CA VAL A 123 -5.07 10.68 1.01
C VAL A 123 -4.52 12.08 1.23
N PHE A 124 -5.18 12.84 2.09
CA PHE A 124 -4.71 14.11 2.62
C PHE A 124 -4.42 13.91 4.11
N ALA A 125 -3.16 13.96 4.50
CA ALA A 125 -2.77 13.68 5.87
C ALA A 125 -1.77 14.70 6.39
N ALA A 126 -2.00 15.19 7.60
CA ALA A 126 -1.13 16.16 8.25
C ALA A 126 0.06 15.45 8.95
N PHE A 127 1.00 14.96 8.15
CA PHE A 127 2.15 14.19 8.63
C PHE A 127 3.50 14.93 8.59
N GLY A 128 3.50 16.23 8.27
CA GLY A 128 4.73 17.03 8.16
C GLY A 128 5.58 17.03 9.43
N THR A 129 4.93 16.99 10.59
CA THR A 129 5.53 17.01 11.93
C THR A 129 5.94 15.64 12.47
N LEU A 130 5.59 14.53 11.79
CA LEU A 130 5.86 13.20 12.33
C LEU A 130 7.36 12.94 12.42
N LYS A 131 7.82 12.52 13.60
CA LYS A 131 9.23 12.17 13.88
C LYS A 131 9.44 10.65 13.91
N GLY A 132 10.69 10.23 13.80
CA GLY A 132 11.10 8.83 14.00
C GLY A 132 10.67 7.88 12.88
N GLY A 133 10.76 8.31 11.62
CA GLY A 133 10.42 7.46 10.47
C GLY A 133 8.92 7.24 10.25
N ARG A 134 8.04 7.80 11.08
CA ARG A 134 6.58 7.59 10.99
C ARG A 134 5.96 8.08 9.68
N ALA A 135 6.46 9.17 9.09
CA ALA A 135 5.98 9.57 7.76
C ALA A 135 6.44 8.60 6.66
N ASP A 136 7.67 8.08 6.75
CA ASP A 136 8.17 7.08 5.82
C ASP A 136 7.28 5.84 5.88
N TRP A 137 6.95 5.39 7.10
CA TRP A 137 6.02 4.28 7.31
C TRP A 137 4.61 4.57 6.77
N LEU A 138 4.09 5.77 6.96
CA LEU A 138 2.81 6.19 6.35
C LEU A 138 2.86 6.08 4.83
N ILE A 139 3.90 6.63 4.19
CA ILE A 139 4.06 6.59 2.72
C ILE A 139 4.23 5.17 2.20
N GLU A 140 5.03 4.35 2.87
CA GLU A 140 5.21 2.94 2.56
C GLU A 140 3.85 2.22 2.58
N LYS A 141 3.09 2.36 3.68
CA LYS A 141 1.81 1.66 3.83
C LYS A 141 0.69 2.21 2.97
N CYS A 142 0.64 3.52 2.70
CA CYS A 142 -0.27 4.06 1.69
C CYS A 142 0.04 3.51 0.29
N THR A 143 1.32 3.33 -0.05
CA THR A 143 1.73 2.75 -1.33
C THR A 143 1.28 1.28 -1.41
N GLU A 144 1.56 0.48 -0.38
CA GLU A 144 1.18 -0.94 -0.29
C GLU A 144 -0.33 -1.16 -0.32
N LEU A 145 -1.10 -0.32 0.38
CA LEU A 145 -2.56 -0.43 0.46
C LEU A 145 -3.29 0.09 -0.77
N GLY A 146 -2.59 0.64 -1.76
CA GLY A 146 -3.23 1.03 -3.02
C GLY A 146 -3.72 2.48 -3.08
N ALA A 147 -3.28 3.39 -2.20
CA ALA A 147 -3.62 4.81 -2.33
C ALA A 147 -3.19 5.35 -3.70
N SER A 148 -4.06 6.09 -4.38
CA SER A 148 -3.77 6.70 -5.69
C SER A 148 -2.84 7.89 -5.53
N SER A 149 -3.04 8.67 -4.48
CA SER A 149 -2.15 9.77 -4.11
C SER A 149 -2.07 9.97 -2.60
N VAL A 150 -0.96 10.55 -2.15
CA VAL A 150 -0.81 11.11 -0.81
C VAL A 150 -0.38 12.57 -0.94
N THR A 151 -1.10 13.44 -0.26
CA THR A 151 -0.83 14.88 -0.20
C THR A 151 -0.57 15.27 1.25
N PRO A 152 0.61 15.82 1.59
CA PRO A 152 0.85 16.39 2.90
C PRO A 152 -0.07 17.59 3.15
N LEU A 153 -0.82 17.56 4.25
CA LEU A 153 -1.72 18.65 4.63
C LEU A 153 -1.06 19.56 5.66
N LEU A 154 -1.05 20.87 5.38
CA LEU A 154 -0.64 21.90 6.32
C LEU A 154 -1.88 22.47 7.02
N THR A 155 -1.98 22.21 8.32
CA THR A 155 -3.08 22.64 9.20
C THR A 155 -2.60 23.68 10.21
N GLU A 156 -3.54 24.24 10.97
CA GLU A 156 -3.20 25.19 12.05
C GLU A 156 -2.22 24.58 13.07
N ARG A 157 -2.42 23.31 13.42
CA ARG A 157 -1.60 22.58 14.40
C ARG A 157 -0.44 21.78 13.79
N SER A 158 -0.25 21.84 12.46
CA SER A 158 0.86 21.22 11.74
C SER A 158 1.15 22.00 10.45
N SER A 159 1.90 23.09 10.59
CA SER A 159 2.06 24.11 9.55
C SER A 159 3.33 23.95 8.69
N ILE A 160 4.19 22.97 9.01
CA ILE A 160 5.52 22.82 8.39
C ILE A 160 5.72 21.38 7.92
N ILE A 161 6.26 21.26 6.71
CA ILE A 161 6.93 20.05 6.22
C ILE A 161 8.28 20.47 5.65
N SER A 162 9.35 19.80 6.06
CA SER A 162 10.70 20.12 5.60
C SER A 162 10.88 19.73 4.13
N GLU A 163 11.39 20.62 3.29
CA GLU A 163 11.62 20.38 1.84
C GLU A 163 12.52 19.16 1.58
N ASN A 164 13.57 18.96 2.38
CA ASN A 164 14.50 17.81 2.29
C ASN A 164 13.82 16.44 2.48
N ARG A 165 12.52 16.41 2.76
CA ARG A 165 11.74 15.20 3.00
C ARG A 165 11.10 14.66 1.72
N VAL A 166 10.86 15.49 0.69
CA VAL A 166 10.15 15.06 -0.53
C VAL A 166 10.89 13.94 -1.23
N ASP A 167 12.16 14.15 -1.62
CA ASP A 167 12.98 13.13 -2.27
C ASP A 167 13.10 11.83 -1.45
N ARG A 168 13.07 11.94 -0.11
CA ARG A 168 13.12 10.77 0.77
C ARG A 168 11.82 9.98 0.68
N LEU A 169 10.67 10.65 0.75
CA LEU A 169 9.36 10.01 0.67
C LEU A 169 9.10 9.42 -0.73
N GLU A 170 9.56 10.07 -1.79
CA GLU A 170 9.50 9.52 -3.15
C GLU A 170 10.30 8.22 -3.25
N ARG A 171 11.52 8.16 -2.70
CA ARG A 171 12.32 6.92 -2.66
C ARG A 171 11.63 5.82 -1.86
N VAL A 172 10.99 6.17 -0.74
CA VAL A 172 10.21 5.22 0.08
C VAL A 172 9.02 4.68 -0.70
N SER A 173 8.23 5.55 -1.35
CA SER A 173 7.10 5.13 -2.17
C SER A 173 7.55 4.26 -3.35
N PHE A 174 8.63 4.64 -4.03
CA PHE A 174 9.19 3.85 -5.12
C PHE A 174 9.65 2.47 -4.66
N ALA A 175 10.37 2.38 -3.54
CA ALA A 175 10.79 1.10 -2.97
C ALA A 175 9.59 0.22 -2.59
N ALA A 176 8.56 0.80 -1.97
CA ALA A 176 7.33 0.11 -1.61
C ALA A 176 6.59 -0.39 -2.85
N ALA A 177 6.44 0.44 -3.90
CA ALA A 177 5.78 0.07 -5.15
C ALA A 177 6.45 -1.14 -5.83
N LYS A 178 7.78 -1.20 -5.81
CA LYS A 178 8.53 -2.37 -6.29
C LYS A 178 8.30 -3.61 -5.45
N GLN A 179 8.30 -3.47 -4.14
CA GLN A 179 8.12 -4.59 -3.22
C GLN A 179 6.71 -5.18 -3.30
N CYS A 180 5.68 -4.33 -3.36
CA CYS A 180 4.29 -4.77 -3.50
C CYS A 180 3.88 -5.05 -4.96
N GLN A 181 4.80 -4.88 -5.92
CA GLN A 181 4.62 -5.19 -7.35
C GLN A 181 3.46 -4.44 -8.02
N ARG A 182 3.15 -3.25 -7.50
CA ARG A 182 2.03 -2.43 -7.96
C ARG A 182 2.33 -1.81 -9.34
N LEU A 183 1.40 -1.98 -10.28
CA LEU A 183 1.55 -1.51 -11.66
C LEU A 183 1.54 0.01 -11.83
N HIS A 184 0.89 0.72 -10.90
CA HIS A 184 0.75 2.17 -10.88
C HIS A 184 1.38 2.74 -9.63
N GLN A 185 2.36 3.63 -9.77
CA GLN A 185 2.96 4.32 -8.64
C GLN A 185 1.93 5.24 -7.97
N MET A 186 2.02 5.32 -6.64
CA MET A 186 1.28 6.32 -5.89
C MET A 186 1.85 7.71 -6.18
N VAL A 187 0.99 8.68 -6.44
CA VAL A 187 1.43 10.07 -6.64
C VAL A 187 1.68 10.72 -5.28
N LEU A 188 2.90 11.20 -5.03
CA LEU A 188 3.19 12.06 -3.89
C LEU A 188 3.03 13.52 -4.31
N SER A 189 1.94 14.16 -3.89
CA SER A 189 1.65 15.55 -4.22
C SER A 189 2.45 16.51 -3.34
N PRO A 190 2.72 17.75 -3.82
CA PRO A 190 3.31 18.78 -2.98
C PRO A 190 2.39 19.13 -1.80
N PRO A 191 2.95 19.64 -0.69
CA PRO A 191 2.17 20.05 0.48
C PRO A 191 1.14 21.12 0.12
N ILE A 192 -0.09 20.99 0.64
CA ILE A 192 -1.15 21.99 0.45
C ILE A 192 -1.59 22.61 1.77
N LYS A 193 -2.09 23.84 1.69
CA LYS A 193 -2.72 24.53 2.83
C LYS A 193 -4.16 24.05 3.02
N PHE A 194 -4.64 24.12 4.26
CA PHE A 194 -6.04 23.85 4.60
C PHE A 194 -7.06 24.58 3.70
N SER A 195 -6.81 25.84 3.34
CA SER A 195 -7.72 26.58 2.45
C SER A 195 -7.88 25.91 1.08
N THR A 196 -6.80 25.38 0.51
CA THR A 196 -6.83 24.68 -0.79
C THR A 196 -7.52 23.33 -0.68
N LEU A 197 -7.43 22.66 0.48
CA LEU A 197 -8.13 21.40 0.73
C LEU A 197 -9.65 21.55 0.54
N LEU A 198 -10.25 22.67 0.96
CA LEU A 198 -11.69 22.91 0.82
C LEU A 198 -12.16 22.87 -0.65
N ASP A 199 -11.34 23.33 -1.58
CA ASP A 199 -11.62 23.25 -3.02
C ASP A 199 -11.61 21.80 -3.54
N HIS A 200 -10.80 20.92 -2.94
CA HIS A 200 -10.82 19.49 -3.26
C HIS A 200 -12.06 18.81 -2.69
N ILE A 201 -12.43 19.14 -1.45
CA ILE A 201 -13.62 18.59 -0.78
C ILE A 201 -14.88 18.92 -1.58
N SER A 202 -15.08 20.18 -1.93
CA SER A 202 -16.28 20.65 -2.66
C SER A 202 -16.46 20.05 -4.06
N LYS A 203 -15.38 19.54 -4.67
CA LYS A 203 -15.41 18.87 -5.98
C LYS A 203 -15.54 17.35 -5.86
N SER A 204 -15.35 16.79 -4.67
CA SER A 204 -15.47 15.36 -4.45
C SER A 204 -16.89 14.99 -4.07
N LYS A 205 -17.37 13.88 -4.62
CA LYS A 205 -18.64 13.28 -4.20
C LYS A 205 -18.52 12.37 -2.98
N LEU A 206 -17.29 11.91 -2.70
CA LEU A 206 -16.99 11.15 -1.50
C LEU A 206 -15.76 11.74 -0.81
N CYS A 207 -15.97 12.32 0.37
CA CYS A 207 -14.91 12.88 1.18
C CYS A 207 -15.13 12.48 2.63
N LEU A 208 -14.17 11.75 3.21
CA LEU A 208 -14.25 11.23 4.57
C LEU A 208 -13.20 11.92 5.43
N VAL A 209 -13.66 12.58 6.48
CA VAL A 209 -12.82 13.33 7.43
C VAL A 209 -12.73 12.54 8.72
N ALA A 210 -11.55 12.02 9.04
CA ALA A 210 -11.34 11.32 10.30
C ALA A 210 -11.37 12.32 11.46
N THR A 211 -12.39 12.20 12.32
CA THR A 211 -12.53 13.04 13.52
C THR A 211 -12.89 12.18 14.71
N ALA A 212 -12.52 12.63 15.91
CA ALA A 212 -13.00 12.01 17.14
C ALA A 212 -14.54 12.11 17.24
N GLU A 213 -15.15 11.14 17.92
CA GLU A 213 -16.58 11.13 18.29
C GLU A 213 -17.60 11.20 17.13
N ALA A 214 -17.15 11.00 15.89
CA ALA A 214 -18.02 10.94 14.72
C ALA A 214 -18.65 9.56 14.51
N THR A 215 -19.63 9.51 13.60
CA THR A 215 -20.29 8.27 13.18
C THR A 215 -19.27 7.22 12.76
N PRO A 216 -19.39 5.95 13.22
CA PRO A 216 -18.47 4.89 12.82
C PRO A 216 -18.34 4.78 11.29
N LEU A 217 -17.10 4.64 10.81
CA LEU A 217 -16.77 4.64 9.38
C LEU A 217 -17.73 3.80 8.52
N LEU A 218 -17.93 2.53 8.86
CA LEU A 218 -18.76 1.61 8.07
C LEU A 218 -20.25 2.01 8.03
N ASN A 219 -20.73 2.80 8.98
CA ASN A 219 -22.09 3.31 8.97
C ASN A 219 -22.23 4.58 8.12
N ALA A 220 -21.14 5.32 7.94
CA ALA A 220 -21.12 6.54 7.13
C ALA A 220 -20.94 6.25 5.64
N VAL A 221 -20.27 5.14 5.31
CA VAL A 221 -20.02 4.69 3.94
C VAL A 221 -21.21 3.86 3.45
N ASN A 222 -22.25 4.53 2.95
CA ASN A 222 -23.43 3.87 2.38
C ASN A 222 -23.17 3.44 0.93
N SER A 223 -23.67 2.27 0.56
CA SER A 223 -23.48 1.55 -0.72
C SER A 223 -24.05 2.22 -1.98
N SER A 224 -24.50 3.48 -1.91
CA SER A 224 -25.37 4.07 -2.92
C SER A 224 -24.66 4.89 -4.00
N ALA A 225 -23.35 5.11 -3.91
CA ALA A 225 -22.60 5.85 -4.91
C ALA A 225 -21.42 5.01 -5.42
N LYS A 226 -21.56 4.46 -6.63
CA LYS A 226 -20.44 3.89 -7.41
C LYS A 226 -19.56 5.04 -7.88
N GLU A 227 -18.76 5.59 -6.98
CA GLU A 227 -17.80 6.64 -7.31
C GLU A 227 -16.47 6.05 -7.75
N SER A 228 -15.84 6.70 -8.74
CA SER A 228 -14.53 6.29 -9.25
C SER A 228 -13.37 6.77 -8.37
N SER A 229 -13.62 7.69 -7.42
CA SER A 229 -12.60 8.21 -6.52
C SER A 229 -13.19 8.75 -5.21
N GLY A 230 -12.36 8.81 -4.17
CA GLY A 230 -12.73 9.35 -2.87
C GLY A 230 -11.56 10.00 -2.16
N LEU A 231 -11.86 10.98 -1.29
CA LEU A 231 -10.87 11.70 -0.49
C LEU A 231 -10.88 11.20 0.96
N LEU A 232 -9.69 10.97 1.51
CA LEU A 232 -9.47 10.58 2.90
C LEU A 232 -8.68 11.67 3.60
N ILE A 233 -9.24 12.26 4.65
CA ILE A 233 -8.63 13.40 5.34
C ILE A 233 -8.30 13.02 6.77
N VAL A 234 -7.02 13.16 7.15
CA VAL A 234 -6.52 12.84 8.49
C VAL A 234 -5.72 14.02 9.07
N GLY A 235 -6.13 14.45 10.26
CA GLY A 235 -5.55 15.59 10.96
C GLY A 235 -4.20 15.30 11.62
N PRO A 236 -3.58 16.33 12.23
CA PRO A 236 -2.27 16.22 12.86
C PRO A 236 -2.35 15.56 14.25
N GLU A 237 -1.22 15.40 14.94
CA GLU A 237 -1.21 14.89 16.32
C GLU A 237 -2.04 15.71 17.31
N GLY A 238 -2.28 16.98 17.01
CA GLY A 238 -3.16 17.86 17.80
C GLY A 238 -4.63 17.79 17.41
N ASP A 239 -5.03 16.94 16.45
CA ASP A 239 -6.33 16.95 15.77
C ASP A 239 -6.62 18.27 15.02
N PHE A 240 -7.68 18.30 14.23
CA PHE A 240 -8.20 19.53 13.64
C PHE A 240 -8.76 20.47 14.71
N THR A 241 -8.80 21.77 14.42
CA THR A 241 -9.61 22.70 15.21
C THR A 241 -11.10 22.49 14.93
N LYS A 242 -11.97 22.92 15.85
CA LYS A 242 -13.42 22.87 15.62
C LYS A 242 -13.82 23.61 14.34
N LYS A 243 -13.19 24.78 14.13
CA LYS A 243 -13.38 25.60 12.93
C LYS A 243 -12.92 24.88 11.64
N GLU A 244 -11.78 24.19 11.68
CA GLU A 244 -11.32 23.38 10.53
C GLU A 244 -12.32 22.26 10.22
N VAL A 245 -12.84 21.56 11.24
CA VAL A 245 -13.86 20.52 11.04
C VAL A 245 -15.14 21.12 10.44
N GLU A 246 -15.67 22.19 11.02
CA GLU A 246 -16.87 22.88 10.52
C GLU A 246 -16.73 23.27 9.05
N LEU A 247 -15.62 23.90 8.67
CA LEU A 247 -15.36 24.29 7.27
C LEU A 247 -15.27 23.10 6.31
N MET A 248 -14.68 21.98 6.74
CA MET A 248 -14.63 20.76 5.92
C MET A 248 -16.02 20.15 5.73
N LEU A 249 -16.86 20.17 6.76
CA LEU A 249 -18.24 19.67 6.67
C LEU A 249 -19.10 20.57 5.78
N GLU A 250 -18.98 21.89 5.93
CA GLU A 250 -19.65 22.88 5.06
C GLU A 250 -19.24 22.73 3.58
N ALA A 251 -17.98 22.36 3.33
CA ALA A 251 -17.48 22.09 1.99
C ALA A 251 -17.97 20.75 1.40
N GLY A 252 -18.70 19.93 2.16
CA GLY A 252 -19.25 18.63 1.71
C GLY A 252 -18.50 17.40 2.23
N GLY A 253 -17.61 17.55 3.20
CA GLY A 253 -16.95 16.44 3.88
C GLY A 253 -17.90 15.70 4.82
N THR A 254 -17.69 14.41 5.00
CA THR A 254 -18.41 13.56 5.95
C THR A 254 -17.47 13.16 7.08
N ALA A 255 -17.77 13.56 8.32
CA ALA A 255 -17.01 13.15 9.49
C ALA A 255 -17.20 11.66 9.79
N VAL A 256 -16.10 10.96 10.08
CA VAL A 256 -16.07 9.53 10.39
C VAL A 256 -15.19 9.20 11.59
N GLY A 257 -15.67 8.29 12.43
CA GLY A 257 -14.95 7.75 13.58
C GLY A 257 -14.24 6.44 13.25
N LEU A 258 -13.00 6.28 13.75
CA LEU A 258 -12.14 5.10 13.53
C LEU A 258 -12.08 4.16 14.76
N GLY A 259 -13.17 4.12 15.52
CA GLY A 259 -13.28 3.33 16.75
C GLY A 259 -13.05 4.15 18.03
N PRO A 260 -13.02 3.48 19.20
CA PRO A 260 -13.07 4.14 20.50
C PRO A 260 -11.71 4.69 20.98
N HIS A 261 -10.62 4.41 20.27
CA HIS A 261 -9.27 4.76 20.71
C HIS A 261 -8.69 5.92 19.90
N ARG A 262 -7.85 6.71 20.57
CA ARG A 262 -7.09 7.77 19.94
C ARG A 262 -5.94 7.17 19.12
N LEU A 263 -6.11 7.13 17.81
CA LEU A 263 -5.09 6.67 16.88
C LEU A 263 -4.07 7.76 16.60
N ARG A 264 -2.82 7.36 16.31
CA ARG A 264 -1.81 8.28 15.75
C ARG A 264 -2.14 8.57 14.29
N VAL A 265 -1.61 9.68 13.75
CA VAL A 265 -1.84 10.11 12.36
C VAL A 265 -1.60 8.96 11.39
N GLU A 266 -0.43 8.31 11.46
CA GLU A 266 -0.08 7.21 10.56
C GLU A 266 -1.01 6.00 10.70
N THR A 267 -1.43 5.68 11.93
CA THR A 267 -2.33 4.56 12.20
C THR A 267 -3.75 4.86 11.72
N ALA A 268 -4.23 6.09 11.93
CA ALA A 268 -5.55 6.54 11.48
C ALA A 268 -5.63 6.52 9.95
N THR A 269 -4.60 7.01 9.26
CA THR A 269 -4.51 6.98 7.79
C THR A 269 -4.61 5.55 7.26
N ILE A 270 -3.85 4.62 7.82
CA ILE A 270 -3.83 3.23 7.37
C ILE A 270 -5.12 2.50 7.71
N ALA A 271 -5.68 2.71 8.91
CA ALA A 271 -6.95 2.10 9.30
C ALA A 271 -8.08 2.55 8.37
N LEU A 272 -8.16 3.86 8.08
CA LEU A 272 -9.14 4.43 7.17
C LEU A 272 -8.97 3.87 5.74
N LEU A 273 -7.76 3.96 5.20
CA LEU A 273 -7.46 3.50 3.84
C LEU A 273 -7.68 1.99 3.67
N ALA A 274 -7.14 1.16 4.56
CA ALA A 274 -7.28 -0.29 4.47
C ALA A 274 -8.74 -0.73 4.54
N THR A 275 -9.52 -0.14 5.45
CA THR A 275 -10.96 -0.45 5.59
C THR A 275 -11.71 -0.12 4.32
N LEU A 276 -11.43 1.05 3.73
CA LEU A 276 -12.14 1.52 2.54
C LEU A 276 -11.73 0.80 1.26
N VAL A 277 -10.45 0.43 1.13
CA VAL A 277 -9.99 -0.40 0.02
C VAL A 277 -10.67 -1.77 0.07
N MET A 278 -10.71 -2.43 1.23
CA MET A 278 -11.40 -3.72 1.40
C MET A 278 -12.92 -3.59 1.21
N TRP A 279 -13.50 -2.48 1.67
CA TRP A 279 -14.91 -2.18 1.45
C TRP A 279 -15.20 -2.01 -0.04
N SER A 280 -14.43 -1.20 -0.77
CA SER A 280 -14.60 -1.00 -2.22
C SER A 280 -14.45 -2.32 -2.99
N ASP A 281 -13.44 -3.13 -2.67
CA ASP A 281 -13.22 -4.44 -3.28
C ASP A 281 -14.44 -5.36 -3.11
N SER A 282 -15.06 -5.35 -1.92
CA SER A 282 -16.29 -6.12 -1.66
C SER A 282 -17.50 -5.68 -2.50
N GLN A 283 -17.52 -4.42 -2.96
CA GLN A 283 -18.61 -3.90 -3.80
C GLN A 283 -18.43 -4.23 -5.28
N GLU A 284 -17.20 -4.53 -5.73
CA GLU A 284 -16.91 -4.90 -7.12
C GLU A 284 -17.15 -6.38 -7.43
N MET A 285 -17.26 -7.22 -6.39
CA MET A 285 -17.54 -8.65 -6.51
C MET A 285 -19.05 -8.99 -6.59
N ILE A 286 -19.94 -7.99 -6.60
CA ILE A 286 -21.40 -8.12 -6.69
C ILE A 286 -21.90 -7.52 -8.00
#